data_AF-A0A8C8LTU5-F1
#
_entry.id   AF-A0A8C8LTU5-F1
#
_cell.length_a   1.000
_cell.length_b   1.000
_cell.length_c   1.000
_cell.angle_alpha   90.00
_cell.angle_beta   90.00
_cell.angle_gamma   90.00
#
_symmetry.space_group_name_H-M   'P 1'
#
loop_
_entity.id
_entity.type
_entity.pdbx_description
1 polymer ?
#
loop_
_entity_poly.entity_id
_entity_poly.type
_entity_poly.pdbx_seq_one_letter_code
_entity_poly.pdbx_strand_id
1 'polypeptide(L)'
;MNPSAFAQSGPLHPSLDPGGTVKLGESDMELQKMLIDERMRCENHKTNYRTLKAEHTRLQDEFTRGQGELKRLLSDKQTAQEKLQLLLAELRGEMLDKTRELEELRLQVLTPQRLELLRAQVQQEMEGPVRERFNKLEEETEKYRSEYNKLRYDYTFLKSEFDHQREESARILEEKKIRFDAEVSRLERDREELIGQYQGTDPSRDGKRVESLLREKAQLHLRLKGLEAEVAELRAQRDNSGQQAENVQRIQVRQNLCSLSAERQSLRLQLERLGSELQLSHEQNTQLTGRLHKAEREVNTLTSQVEGMRHSHKLEVANVKLECARSRGEVERERDTLQGQMEGMQSDVEVLKGTVERQKEVLAERERELVRRVQAAREEEFHKTAIVHEEKLVLEDRLAELEQQRALQDAAGHTQKEEWEERLRGAQLGEESARKELQILRTKLQQQGSQLEELQTQKTDNADLRRQNQELGVQLGTLSHAEAELLETNQRLRDTLERAREDLRSARSQAERTQHEAERLVEERRVEWLEEKHKLQERDAELQEKYGQAKEKLQRAALAQKKVPASSIFLSLPSLPLFPSSFDLARSLYPSLRGLVFM
;
A
#
# COMPACT_ATOMS: atom_id res chain seq x y z
N MET A 1 -34.41 -35.45 13.79
CA MET A 1 -35.74 -35.28 13.18
C MET A 1 -35.51 -35.10 11.68
N ASN A 2 -35.95 -35.90 10.72
CA ASN A 2 -36.88 -37.03 10.68
C ASN A 2 -36.37 -38.11 9.70
N PRO A 3 -36.74 -39.38 9.91
CA PRO A 3 -36.48 -40.52 9.02
C PRO A 3 -37.73 -40.92 8.20
N SER A 4 -37.55 -41.59 7.06
CA SER A 4 -38.57 -42.39 6.34
C SER A 4 -37.92 -42.94 5.05
N ALA A 5 -38.15 -44.13 4.50
CA ALA A 5 -38.76 -45.41 4.88
C ALA A 5 -38.68 -46.34 3.63
N PHE A 6 -38.99 -47.64 3.82
CA PHE A 6 -39.47 -48.63 2.81
C PHE A 6 -38.49 -49.09 1.69
N ALA A 7 -38.47 -50.33 1.18
CA ALA A 7 -39.24 -51.57 1.41
C ALA A 7 -38.52 -52.77 0.73
N GLN A 8 -38.69 -53.96 1.32
CA GLN A 8 -39.04 -55.28 0.74
C GLN A 8 -38.36 -55.85 -0.54
N SER A 9 -37.88 -57.11 -0.44
CA SER A 9 -38.41 -58.30 -1.16
C SER A 9 -37.60 -59.59 -0.86
N GLY A 10 -38.27 -60.69 -0.49
CA GLY A 10 -37.78 -62.07 -0.69
C GLY A 10 -38.18 -62.58 -2.09
N PRO A 11 -38.18 -63.89 -2.44
CA PRO A 11 -37.85 -65.11 -1.69
C PRO A 11 -36.91 -66.09 -2.47
N LEU A 12 -36.62 -67.29 -1.94
CA LEU A 12 -36.68 -68.61 -2.64
C LEU A 12 -35.79 -69.68 -1.98
N HIS A 13 -36.44 -70.80 -1.61
CA HIS A 13 -35.86 -72.11 -1.29
C HIS A 13 -36.01 -73.01 -2.55
N PRO A 14 -35.06 -73.91 -2.86
CA PRO A 14 -35.36 -75.37 -2.89
C PRO A 14 -34.14 -76.22 -2.44
N SER A 15 -34.23 -77.17 -1.50
CA SER A 15 -34.66 -78.59 -1.59
C SER A 15 -33.76 -79.57 -2.41
N LEU A 16 -33.13 -80.50 -1.67
CA LEU A 16 -32.86 -81.94 -1.92
C LEU A 16 -31.62 -82.42 -2.74
N ASP A 17 -30.87 -83.33 -2.08
CA ASP A 17 -29.83 -84.30 -2.51
C ASP A 17 -30.21 -85.15 -3.76
N PRO A 18 -29.36 -86.00 -4.43
CA PRO A 18 -28.13 -86.71 -3.95
C PRO A 18 -26.95 -86.90 -4.99
N GLY A 19 -25.87 -87.53 -4.52
CA GLY A 19 -24.71 -88.18 -5.19
C GLY A 19 -24.47 -88.13 -6.72
N GLY A 20 -23.20 -88.01 -7.11
CA GLY A 20 -22.74 -88.33 -8.46
C GLY A 20 -21.37 -87.78 -8.83
N THR A 21 -20.36 -88.66 -8.84
CA THR A 21 -19.01 -88.49 -9.39
C THR A 21 -18.98 -87.93 -10.83
N VAL A 22 -18.04 -87.02 -11.12
CA VAL A 22 -17.03 -87.03 -12.22
C VAL A 22 -16.57 -85.60 -12.60
N LYS A 23 -15.23 -85.42 -12.68
CA LYS A 23 -14.45 -84.28 -13.22
C LYS A 23 -14.49 -82.95 -12.45
N LEU A 24 -13.63 -82.79 -11.43
CA LEU A 24 -13.41 -81.51 -10.72
C LEU A 24 -11.92 -81.14 -10.53
N GLY A 25 -11.00 -81.65 -11.36
CA GLY A 25 -9.57 -81.27 -11.25
C GLY A 25 -9.26 -79.81 -11.65
N GLU A 26 -10.09 -79.21 -12.50
CA GLU A 26 -9.96 -77.81 -12.96
C GLU A 26 -10.81 -76.84 -12.12
N SER A 27 -11.99 -77.26 -11.69
CA SER A 27 -12.90 -76.47 -10.84
C SER A 27 -12.43 -76.32 -9.39
N ASP A 28 -11.66 -77.28 -8.88
CA ASP A 28 -11.07 -77.19 -7.53
C ASP A 28 -9.92 -76.17 -7.49
N MET A 29 -9.15 -76.06 -8.59
CA MET A 29 -8.18 -74.96 -8.77
C MET A 29 -8.85 -73.60 -8.98
N GLU A 30 -9.96 -73.52 -9.72
CA GLU A 30 -10.74 -72.28 -9.87
C GLU A 30 -11.41 -71.86 -8.56
N LEU A 31 -11.95 -72.80 -7.78
CA LEU A 31 -12.53 -72.55 -6.46
C LEU A 31 -11.46 -72.09 -5.46
N GLN A 32 -10.28 -72.70 -5.48
CA GLN A 32 -9.13 -72.31 -4.66
C GLN A 32 -8.61 -70.92 -5.03
N LYS A 33 -8.56 -70.58 -6.32
CA LYS A 33 -8.26 -69.23 -6.81
C LYS A 33 -9.33 -68.22 -6.38
N MET A 34 -10.61 -68.54 -6.51
CA MET A 34 -11.71 -67.68 -6.03
C MET A 34 -11.62 -67.43 -4.52
N LEU A 35 -11.26 -68.45 -3.73
CA LEU A 35 -11.06 -68.30 -2.28
C LEU A 35 -9.85 -67.42 -1.92
N ILE A 36 -8.76 -67.50 -2.70
CA ILE A 36 -7.60 -66.62 -2.54
C ILE A 36 -7.96 -65.19 -2.93
N ASP A 37 -8.60 -65.00 -4.08
CA ASP A 37 -9.06 -63.69 -4.55
C ASP A 37 -10.06 -63.06 -3.57
N GLU A 38 -10.93 -63.87 -2.96
CA GLU A 38 -11.89 -63.39 -1.97
C GLU A 38 -11.24 -63.09 -0.62
N ARG A 39 -10.22 -63.85 -0.18
CA ARG A 39 -9.39 -63.46 0.98
C ARG A 39 -8.65 -62.16 0.72
N MET A 40 -8.10 -61.99 -0.48
CA MET A 40 -7.43 -60.75 -0.89
C MET A 40 -8.43 -59.58 -0.94
N ARG A 41 -9.65 -59.80 -1.43
CA ARG A 41 -10.74 -58.81 -1.37
C ARG A 41 -11.13 -58.47 0.05
N CYS A 42 -11.33 -59.45 0.93
CA CYS A 42 -11.63 -59.23 2.34
C CYS A 42 -10.51 -58.46 3.05
N GLU A 43 -9.23 -58.81 2.82
CA GLU A 43 -8.13 -58.05 3.40
C GLU A 43 -8.01 -56.65 2.80
N ASN A 44 -8.25 -56.47 1.50
CA ASN A 44 -8.34 -55.14 0.88
C ASN A 44 -9.49 -54.30 1.45
N HIS A 45 -10.65 -54.90 1.73
CA HIS A 45 -11.76 -54.19 2.39
C HIS A 45 -11.42 -53.83 3.84
N LYS A 46 -10.69 -54.69 4.55
CA LYS A 46 -10.24 -54.45 5.92
C LYS A 46 -9.16 -53.36 5.98
N THR A 47 -8.20 -53.36 5.05
CA THR A 47 -7.22 -52.26 4.93
C THR A 47 -7.91 -50.96 4.53
N ASN A 48 -8.81 -50.98 3.54
CA ASN A 48 -9.60 -49.79 3.15
C ASN A 48 -10.44 -49.25 4.32
N TYR A 49 -11.10 -50.10 5.09
CA TYR A 49 -11.85 -49.69 6.28
C TYR A 49 -10.94 -49.09 7.35
N ARG A 50 -9.77 -49.69 7.59
CA ARG A 50 -8.77 -49.15 8.53
C ARG A 50 -8.25 -47.78 8.08
N THR A 51 -7.94 -47.61 6.79
CA THR A 51 -7.51 -46.33 6.22
C THR A 51 -8.63 -45.29 6.33
N LEU A 52 -9.86 -45.64 5.97
CA LEU A 52 -11.00 -44.74 6.06
C LEU A 52 -11.29 -44.33 7.51
N LYS A 53 -11.17 -45.26 8.47
CA LYS A 53 -11.32 -44.96 9.90
C LYS A 53 -10.21 -44.03 10.40
N ALA A 54 -8.97 -44.24 9.96
CA ALA A 54 -7.85 -43.36 10.29
C ALA A 54 -8.07 -41.95 9.72
N GLU A 55 -8.48 -41.84 8.45
CA GLU A 55 -8.78 -40.56 7.81
C GLU A 55 -9.99 -39.85 8.45
N HIS A 56 -11.06 -40.58 8.78
CA HIS A 56 -12.18 -40.01 9.54
C HIS A 56 -11.71 -39.48 10.89
N THR A 57 -10.90 -40.24 11.62
CA THR A 57 -10.39 -39.81 12.94
C THR A 57 -9.53 -38.55 12.77
N ARG A 58 -8.65 -38.52 11.77
CA ARG A 58 -7.83 -37.36 11.44
C ARG A 58 -8.68 -36.13 11.10
N LEU A 59 -9.68 -36.26 10.23
CA LEU A 59 -10.60 -35.17 9.88
C LEU A 59 -11.41 -34.70 11.09
N GLN A 60 -11.81 -35.61 11.97
CA GLN A 60 -12.51 -35.27 13.20
C GLN A 60 -11.62 -34.48 14.17
N ASP A 61 -10.35 -34.86 14.30
CA ASP A 61 -9.34 -34.15 15.10
C ASP A 61 -9.00 -32.78 14.49
N GLU A 62 -8.94 -32.67 13.16
CA GLU A 62 -8.75 -31.41 12.44
C GLU A 62 -9.97 -30.49 12.62
N PHE A 63 -11.19 -31.03 12.51
CA PHE A 63 -12.43 -30.28 12.75
C PHE A 63 -12.52 -29.76 14.19
N THR A 64 -12.20 -30.59 15.19
CA THR A 64 -12.19 -30.17 16.60
C THR A 64 -11.09 -29.15 16.89
N ARG A 65 -9.90 -29.28 16.29
CA ARG A 65 -8.87 -28.23 16.34
C ARG A 65 -9.35 -26.92 15.74
N GLY A 66 -9.92 -26.94 14.54
CA GLY A 66 -10.46 -25.75 13.89
C GLY A 66 -11.58 -25.08 14.70
N GLN A 67 -12.45 -25.87 15.35
CA GLN A 67 -13.45 -25.34 16.28
C GLN A 67 -12.82 -24.67 17.51
N GLY A 68 -11.76 -25.26 18.06
CA GLY A 68 -11.02 -24.70 19.19
C GLY A 68 -10.35 -23.37 18.82
N GLU A 69 -9.69 -23.31 17.67
CA GLU A 69 -9.07 -22.10 17.13
C GLU A 69 -10.09 -21.00 16.87
N LEU A 70 -11.25 -21.33 16.27
CA LEU A 70 -12.32 -20.37 16.04
C LEU A 70 -12.86 -19.78 17.36
N LYS A 71 -13.08 -20.61 18.38
CA LYS A 71 -13.52 -20.14 19.70
C LYS A 71 -12.46 -19.22 20.34
N ARG A 72 -11.19 -19.59 20.24
CA ARG A 72 -10.08 -18.77 20.74
C ARG A 72 -10.03 -17.42 20.02
N LEU A 73 -10.08 -17.40 18.69
CA LEU A 73 -10.07 -16.16 17.91
C LEU A 73 -11.28 -15.25 18.22
N LEU A 74 -12.45 -15.83 18.46
CA LEU A 74 -13.63 -15.07 18.89
C LEU A 74 -13.43 -14.44 20.28
N SER A 75 -12.87 -15.20 21.23
CA SER A 75 -12.49 -14.67 22.55
C SER A 75 -11.44 -13.56 22.45
N ASP A 76 -10.40 -13.77 21.65
CA ASP A 76 -9.33 -12.78 21.44
C ASP A 76 -9.88 -11.50 20.80
N LYS A 77 -10.77 -11.63 19.81
CA LYS A 77 -11.48 -10.47 19.23
C LYS A 77 -12.32 -9.74 20.27
N GLN A 78 -13.05 -10.46 21.12
CA GLN A 78 -13.92 -9.86 22.12
C GLN A 78 -13.12 -9.11 23.20
N THR A 79 -12.04 -9.71 23.70
CA THR A 79 -11.14 -9.05 24.65
C THR A 79 -10.44 -7.83 24.04
N ALA A 80 -10.05 -7.89 22.76
CA ALA A 80 -9.50 -6.72 22.06
C ALA A 80 -10.54 -5.59 21.93
N GLN A 81 -11.80 -5.95 21.65
CA GLN A 81 -12.90 -4.99 21.57
C GLN A 81 -13.21 -4.33 22.93
N GLU A 82 -13.19 -5.09 24.03
CA GLU A 82 -13.34 -4.58 25.39
C GLU A 82 -12.21 -3.61 25.76
N LYS A 83 -10.96 -3.94 25.42
CA LYS A 83 -9.80 -3.05 25.64
C LYS A 83 -9.93 -1.74 24.87
N LEU A 84 -10.39 -1.78 23.62
CA LEU A 84 -10.63 -0.58 22.83
C LEU A 84 -11.77 0.27 23.41
N GLN A 85 -12.83 -0.36 23.94
CA GLN A 85 -13.92 0.35 24.61
C GLN A 85 -13.46 1.04 25.90
N LEU A 86 -12.62 0.38 26.70
CA LEU A 86 -11.99 0.97 27.88
C LEU A 86 -11.14 2.19 27.52
N LEU A 87 -10.25 2.05 26.53
CA LEU A 87 -9.41 3.16 26.07
C LEU A 87 -10.25 4.34 25.57
N LEU A 88 -11.33 4.08 24.84
CA LEU A 88 -12.27 5.12 24.40
C LEU A 88 -12.97 5.82 25.58
N ALA A 89 -13.27 5.09 26.66
CA ALA A 89 -13.86 5.67 27.86
C ALA A 89 -12.84 6.53 28.62
N GLU A 90 -11.59 6.07 28.74
CA GLU A 90 -10.48 6.83 29.34
C GLU A 90 -10.25 8.15 28.59
N LEU A 91 -10.09 8.10 27.27
CA LEU A 91 -9.89 9.30 26.44
C LEU A 91 -11.07 10.29 26.54
N ARG A 92 -12.31 9.80 26.66
CA ARG A 92 -13.49 10.66 26.89
C ARG A 92 -13.46 11.30 28.29
N GLY A 93 -13.00 10.57 29.29
CA GLY A 93 -12.78 11.08 30.64
C GLY A 93 -11.72 12.18 30.66
N GLU A 94 -10.55 11.92 30.08
CA GLU A 94 -9.46 12.90 29.96
C GLU A 94 -9.91 14.18 29.24
N MET A 95 -10.67 14.05 28.14
CA MET A 95 -11.23 15.20 27.43
C MET A 95 -12.18 16.04 28.30
N LEU A 96 -13.01 15.40 29.12
CA LEU A 96 -13.89 16.10 30.06
C LEU A 96 -13.10 16.81 31.15
N ASP A 97 -12.09 16.15 31.72
CA ASP A 97 -11.23 16.74 32.75
C ASP A 97 -10.43 17.91 32.21
N LYS A 98 -9.87 17.80 30.99
CA LYS A 98 -9.22 18.93 30.30
C LYS A 98 -10.19 20.09 30.00
N THR A 99 -11.44 19.79 29.70
CA THR A 99 -12.47 20.83 29.51
C THR A 99 -12.77 21.56 30.81
N ARG A 100 -12.88 20.82 31.93
CA ARG A 100 -13.05 21.39 33.28
C ARG A 100 -11.85 22.25 33.68
N GLU A 101 -10.63 21.75 33.50
CA GLU A 101 -9.39 22.51 33.75
C GLU A 101 -9.37 23.82 32.93
N LEU A 102 -9.80 23.78 31.67
CA LEU A 102 -9.90 24.97 30.82
C LEU A 102 -10.95 25.99 31.33
N GLU A 103 -12.08 25.51 31.82
CA GLU A 103 -13.12 26.36 32.42
C GLU A 103 -12.64 26.97 33.75
N GLU A 104 -11.94 26.20 34.59
CA GLU A 104 -11.31 26.69 35.82
C GLU A 104 -10.24 27.75 35.52
N LEU A 105 -9.38 27.51 34.53
CA LEU A 105 -8.39 28.49 34.09
C LEU A 105 -9.07 29.76 33.55
N ARG A 106 -10.16 29.65 32.79
CA ARG A 106 -10.94 30.83 32.34
C ARG A 106 -11.53 31.63 33.50
N LEU A 107 -11.90 30.99 34.60
CA LEU A 107 -12.37 31.67 35.81
C LEU A 107 -11.23 32.31 36.61
N GLN A 108 -10.04 31.73 36.56
CA GLN A 108 -8.83 32.29 37.19
C GLN A 108 -8.23 33.46 36.40
N VAL A 109 -8.35 33.45 35.07
CA VAL A 109 -7.91 34.58 34.23
C VAL A 109 -8.71 35.82 34.61
N LEU A 110 -7.98 36.89 34.92
CA LEU A 110 -8.55 38.16 35.32
C LEU A 110 -9.41 38.71 34.17
N THR A 111 -10.73 38.65 34.34
CA THR A 111 -11.65 39.15 33.32
C THR A 111 -11.59 40.67 33.25
N PRO A 112 -11.84 41.28 32.07
CA PRO A 112 -11.86 42.74 31.92
C PRO A 112 -12.78 43.44 32.92
N GLN A 113 -13.94 42.86 33.22
CA GLN A 113 -14.88 43.40 34.21
C GLN A 113 -14.30 43.35 35.64
N ARG A 114 -13.61 42.26 35.99
CA ARG A 114 -12.98 42.11 37.30
C ARG A 114 -11.77 43.02 37.44
N LEU A 115 -11.04 43.27 36.36
CA LEU A 115 -9.97 44.27 36.29
C LEU A 115 -10.49 45.70 36.44
N GLU A 116 -11.62 46.04 35.81
CA GLU A 116 -12.28 47.34 35.99
C GLU A 116 -12.77 47.55 37.42
N LEU A 117 -13.37 46.52 38.04
CA LEU A 117 -13.72 46.53 39.46
C LEU A 117 -12.48 46.72 40.34
N LEU A 118 -11.40 45.99 40.07
CA LEU A 118 -10.15 46.14 40.83
C LEU A 118 -9.55 47.55 40.65
N ARG A 119 -9.58 48.11 39.45
CA ARG A 119 -9.14 49.49 39.18
C ARG A 119 -10.00 50.49 39.95
N ALA A 120 -11.32 50.34 39.92
CA ALA A 120 -12.23 51.21 40.67
C ALA A 120 -11.99 51.09 42.18
N GLN A 121 -11.72 49.89 42.68
CA GLN A 121 -11.46 49.62 44.09
C GLN A 121 -10.12 50.20 44.54
N VAL A 122 -9.04 49.98 43.78
CA VAL A 122 -7.73 50.61 44.02
C VAL A 122 -7.83 52.13 43.92
N GLN A 123 -8.58 52.65 42.95
CA GLN A 123 -8.78 54.08 42.80
C GLN A 123 -9.56 54.66 43.98
N GLN A 124 -10.59 53.98 44.48
CA GLN A 124 -11.32 54.38 45.68
C GLN A 124 -10.46 54.31 46.94
N GLU A 125 -9.68 53.25 47.12
CA GLU A 125 -8.77 53.05 48.26
C GLU A 125 -7.64 54.08 48.29
N MET A 126 -7.21 54.59 47.13
CA MET A 126 -6.18 55.63 47.05
C MET A 126 -6.77 57.04 47.14
N GLU A 127 -7.89 57.31 46.45
CA GLU A 127 -8.50 58.63 46.41
C GLU A 127 -9.21 59.00 47.71
N GLY A 128 -9.87 58.04 48.38
CA GLY A 128 -10.61 58.27 49.63
C GLY A 128 -9.73 58.87 50.73
N PRO A 129 -8.64 58.20 51.15
CA PRO A 129 -7.74 58.69 52.18
C PRO A 129 -7.07 60.01 51.81
N VAL A 130 -6.77 60.24 50.53
CA VAL A 130 -6.20 61.50 50.06
C VAL A 130 -7.22 62.63 50.19
N ARG A 131 -8.47 62.42 49.75
CA ARG A 131 -9.57 63.39 49.92
C ARG A 131 -9.84 63.68 51.40
N GLU A 132 -9.86 62.67 52.25
CA GLU A 132 -10.04 62.85 53.69
C GLU A 132 -8.89 63.65 54.34
N ARG A 133 -7.64 63.40 53.92
CA ARG A 133 -6.49 64.20 54.37
C ARG A 133 -6.62 65.66 53.93
N PHE A 134 -7.02 65.91 52.68
CA PHE A 134 -7.26 67.27 52.19
C PHE A 134 -8.37 67.97 52.97
N ASN A 135 -9.51 67.32 53.19
CA ASN A 135 -10.61 67.88 53.97
C ASN A 135 -10.16 68.23 55.40
N LYS A 136 -9.38 67.37 56.07
CA LYS A 136 -8.83 67.66 57.40
C LYS A 136 -7.91 68.88 57.40
N LEU A 137 -7.04 69.00 56.40
CA LEU A 137 -6.16 70.16 56.26
C LEU A 137 -6.94 71.45 55.98
N GLU A 138 -8.01 71.37 55.20
CA GLU A 138 -8.91 72.50 54.95
C GLU A 138 -9.65 72.92 56.24
N GLU A 139 -10.18 71.96 57.00
CA GLU A 139 -10.81 72.22 58.29
C GLU A 139 -9.83 72.83 59.30
N GLU A 140 -8.61 72.32 59.39
CA GLU A 140 -7.55 72.90 60.24
C GLU A 140 -7.20 74.32 59.79
N THR A 141 -7.08 74.56 58.49
CA THR A 141 -6.84 75.90 57.94
C THR A 141 -7.96 76.87 58.31
N GLU A 142 -9.22 76.43 58.22
CA GLU A 142 -10.36 77.27 58.56
C GLU A 142 -10.45 77.52 60.08
N LYS A 143 -10.12 76.51 60.90
CA LYS A 143 -9.96 76.69 62.35
C LYS A 143 -8.91 77.76 62.66
N TYR A 144 -7.70 77.65 62.10
CA TYR A 144 -6.66 78.65 62.32
C TYR A 144 -7.05 80.05 61.82
N ARG A 145 -7.77 80.16 60.69
CA ARG A 145 -8.33 81.45 60.23
C ARG A 145 -9.32 82.03 61.23
N SER A 146 -10.22 81.21 61.78
CA SER A 146 -11.21 81.66 62.76
C SER A 146 -10.55 82.11 64.07
N GLU A 147 -9.56 81.37 64.55
CA GLU A 147 -8.78 81.70 65.75
C GLU A 147 -7.96 82.96 65.56
N TYR A 148 -7.29 83.10 64.41
CA TYR A 148 -6.58 84.31 64.05
C TYR A 148 -7.50 85.54 64.02
N ASN A 149 -8.67 85.41 63.40
CA ASN A 149 -9.66 86.49 63.36
C ASN A 149 -10.12 86.86 64.77
N LYS A 150 -10.43 85.87 65.61
CA LYS A 150 -10.79 86.10 67.02
C LYS A 150 -9.67 86.82 67.77
N LEU A 151 -8.44 86.33 67.68
CA LEU A 151 -7.28 86.94 68.34
C LEU A 151 -7.04 88.36 67.85
N ARG A 152 -7.24 88.64 66.56
CA ARG A 152 -7.16 89.99 66.00
C ARG A 152 -8.21 90.93 66.59
N TYR A 153 -9.44 90.45 66.79
CA TYR A 153 -10.50 91.23 67.44
C TYR A 153 -10.15 91.50 68.90
N ASP A 154 -9.77 90.45 69.64
CA ASP A 154 -9.40 90.55 71.06
C ASP A 154 -8.21 91.51 71.25
N TYR A 155 -7.18 91.43 70.41
CA TYR A 155 -6.04 92.35 70.41
C TYR A 155 -6.47 93.81 70.17
N THR A 156 -7.35 94.04 69.20
CA THR A 156 -7.84 95.40 68.89
C THR A 156 -8.66 95.96 70.06
N PHE A 157 -9.53 95.14 70.64
CA PHE A 157 -10.34 95.51 71.80
C PHE A 157 -9.45 95.83 73.02
N LEU A 158 -8.49 94.95 73.34
CA LEU A 158 -7.61 95.13 74.49
C LEU A 158 -6.68 96.33 74.31
N LYS A 159 -6.24 96.60 73.08
CA LYS A 159 -5.46 97.80 72.77
C LYS A 159 -6.28 99.08 73.00
N SER A 160 -7.55 99.11 72.57
CA SER A 160 -8.42 100.26 72.84
C SER A 160 -8.70 100.47 74.32
N GLU A 161 -8.91 99.40 75.09
CA GLU A 161 -9.09 99.47 76.55
C GLU A 161 -7.82 100.00 77.24
N PHE A 162 -6.65 99.52 76.82
CA PHE A 162 -5.37 100.00 77.34
C PHE A 162 -5.15 101.48 77.04
N ASP A 163 -5.39 101.91 75.79
CA ASP A 163 -5.25 103.31 75.40
C ASP A 163 -6.24 104.21 76.19
N HIS A 164 -7.48 103.75 76.41
CA HIS A 164 -8.47 104.44 77.22
C HIS A 164 -8.03 104.61 78.68
N GLN A 165 -7.59 103.53 79.33
CA GLN A 165 -7.10 103.57 80.71
C GLN A 165 -5.87 104.48 80.87
N ARG A 166 -4.97 104.46 79.87
CA ARG A 166 -3.80 105.33 79.85
C ARG A 166 -4.21 106.81 79.76
N GLU A 167 -5.17 107.14 78.88
CA GLU A 167 -5.70 108.49 78.75
C GLU A 167 -6.43 108.96 80.02
N GLU A 168 -7.24 108.10 80.62
CA GLU A 168 -7.96 108.42 81.87
C GLU A 168 -6.98 108.66 83.03
N SER A 169 -5.96 107.80 83.16
CA SER A 169 -4.89 107.98 84.15
C SER A 169 -4.16 109.31 83.95
N ALA A 170 -3.86 109.67 82.70
CA ALA A 170 -3.24 110.95 82.38
C ALA A 170 -4.14 112.15 82.76
N ARG A 171 -5.45 112.06 82.48
CA ARG A 171 -6.43 113.10 82.87
C ARG A 171 -6.51 113.28 84.38
N ILE A 172 -6.58 112.19 85.14
CA ILE A 172 -6.63 112.22 86.62
C ILE A 172 -5.36 112.86 87.21
N LEU A 173 -4.19 112.57 86.63
CA LEU A 173 -2.94 113.17 87.08
C LEU A 173 -2.90 114.68 86.83
N GLU A 174 -3.33 115.14 85.66
CA GLU A 174 -3.39 116.57 85.35
C GLU A 174 -4.40 117.30 86.24
N GLU A 175 -5.57 116.70 86.49
CA GLU A 175 -6.56 117.26 87.40
C GLU A 175 -6.02 117.42 88.83
N LYS A 176 -5.31 116.40 89.34
CA LYS A 176 -4.67 116.48 90.67
C LYS A 176 -3.61 117.57 90.74
N LYS A 177 -2.80 117.71 89.69
CA LYS A 177 -1.78 118.76 89.59
C LYS A 177 -2.42 120.15 89.68
N ILE A 178 -3.47 120.41 88.90
CA ILE A 178 -4.20 121.69 88.94
C ILE A 178 -4.75 121.99 90.35
N ARG A 179 -5.29 120.97 91.04
CA ARG A 179 -5.80 121.14 92.42
C ARG A 179 -4.70 121.53 93.41
N PHE A 180 -3.53 120.89 93.33
CA PHE A 180 -2.41 121.22 94.21
C PHE A 180 -1.84 122.61 93.94
N ASP A 181 -1.69 122.99 92.67
CA ASP A 181 -1.22 124.33 92.29
C ASP A 181 -2.14 125.44 92.84
N ALA A 182 -3.46 125.20 92.83
CA ALA A 182 -4.45 126.12 93.41
C ALA A 182 -4.37 126.23 94.94
N GLU A 183 -4.09 125.13 95.65
CA GLU A 183 -3.95 125.13 97.12
C GLU A 183 -2.67 125.83 97.58
N VAL A 184 -1.55 125.60 96.89
CA VAL A 184 -0.29 126.32 97.16
C VAL A 184 -0.50 127.83 97.01
N SER A 185 -1.12 128.25 95.91
CA SER A 185 -1.44 129.66 95.65
C SER A 185 -2.36 130.29 96.71
N ARG A 186 -3.20 129.49 97.39
CA ARG A 186 -4.04 129.96 98.51
C ARG A 186 -3.21 130.18 99.77
N LEU A 187 -2.40 129.19 100.15
CA LEU A 187 -1.59 129.23 101.37
C LEU A 187 -0.53 130.34 101.34
N GLU A 188 0.02 130.64 100.15
CA GLU A 188 0.95 131.76 99.98
C GLU A 188 0.29 133.11 100.34
N ARG A 189 -0.97 133.32 99.96
CA ARG A 189 -1.73 134.54 100.31
C ARG A 189 -1.99 134.65 101.81
N ASP A 190 -2.45 133.57 102.45
CA ASP A 190 -2.78 133.57 103.88
C ASP A 190 -1.55 133.92 104.75
N ARG A 191 -0.35 133.48 104.33
CA ARG A 191 0.92 133.80 105.01
C ARG A 191 1.24 135.30 104.95
N GLU A 192 1.03 135.93 103.81
CA GLU A 192 1.28 137.37 103.62
C GLU A 192 0.39 138.22 104.53
N GLU A 193 -0.88 137.84 104.71
CA GLU A 193 -1.84 138.54 105.57
C GLU A 193 -1.44 138.52 107.06
N LEU A 194 -1.01 137.36 107.58
CA LEU A 194 -0.60 137.21 108.99
C LEU A 194 0.62 138.05 109.36
N ILE A 195 1.56 138.23 108.43
CA ILE A 195 2.76 139.06 108.65
C ILE A 195 2.37 140.53 108.86
N GLY A 196 1.32 141.01 108.18
CA GLY A 196 0.83 142.38 108.33
C GLY A 196 0.23 142.69 109.71
N GLN A 197 -0.44 141.71 110.33
CA GLN A 197 -1.12 141.92 111.61
C GLN A 197 -0.16 142.06 112.81
N TYR A 198 1.00 141.41 112.76
CA TYR A 198 1.94 141.36 113.89
C TYR A 198 2.75 142.66 114.08
N GLN A 199 2.81 143.53 113.07
CA GLN A 199 3.66 144.73 113.09
C GLN A 199 3.02 145.99 113.74
N GLY A 200 1.83 145.89 114.37
CA GLY A 200 0.97 147.07 114.64
C GLY A 200 0.43 147.33 116.06
N THR A 201 1.09 147.01 117.19
CA THR A 201 0.53 147.30 118.55
C THR A 201 1.53 147.92 119.55
N ASP A 202 1.12 148.95 120.34
CA ASP A 202 1.96 149.76 121.27
C ASP A 202 1.58 149.65 122.79
N PRO A 203 2.53 149.52 123.76
CA PRO A 203 2.26 149.13 125.17
C PRO A 203 2.15 150.25 126.25
N SER A 204 1.96 151.53 125.93
CA SER A 204 2.14 152.65 126.89
C SER A 204 0.90 153.12 127.70
N ARG A 205 -0.21 152.37 127.71
CA ARG A 205 -1.53 152.87 128.20
C ARG A 205 -1.86 152.71 129.69
N ASP A 206 -1.09 151.97 130.50
CA ASP A 206 -1.57 151.50 131.82
C ASP A 206 -1.24 152.36 133.07
N GLY A 207 -0.35 153.35 133.01
CA GLY A 207 0.10 154.09 134.21
C GLY A 207 -0.89 155.11 134.79
N LYS A 208 -1.73 155.74 133.95
CA LYS A 208 -2.65 156.82 134.38
C LYS A 208 -3.88 156.33 135.15
N ARG A 209 -4.08 155.01 135.21
CA ARG A 209 -5.26 154.38 135.82
C ARG A 209 -5.14 154.21 137.34
N VAL A 210 -3.92 154.22 137.87
CA VAL A 210 -3.67 153.85 139.27
C VAL A 210 -3.92 155.01 140.24
N GLU A 211 -3.70 156.26 139.82
CA GLU A 211 -3.85 157.44 140.70
C GLU A 211 -5.30 157.91 140.88
N SER A 212 -6.23 157.56 139.97
CA SER A 212 -7.66 157.88 140.14
C SER A 212 -8.29 157.06 141.28
N LEU A 213 -7.85 155.81 141.43
CA LEU A 213 -8.42 154.83 142.36
C LEU A 213 -8.21 155.21 143.84
N LEU A 214 -7.17 155.98 144.16
CA LEU A 214 -6.89 156.39 145.53
C LEU A 214 -7.78 157.53 146.04
N ARG A 215 -8.30 158.40 145.16
CA ARG A 215 -9.27 159.45 145.54
C ARG A 215 -10.68 158.90 145.70
N GLU A 216 -11.05 157.90 144.91
CA GLU A 216 -12.31 157.17 145.06
C GLU A 216 -12.43 156.51 146.43
N LYS A 217 -11.34 155.97 146.98
CA LYS A 217 -11.31 155.28 148.28
C LYS A 217 -11.94 156.08 149.44
N ALA A 218 -11.77 157.40 149.46
CA ALA A 218 -12.31 158.25 150.54
C ALA A 218 -13.81 158.55 150.36
N GLN A 219 -14.27 158.76 149.12
CA GLN A 219 -15.71 158.89 148.81
C GLN A 219 -16.46 157.57 149.03
N LEU A 220 -15.80 156.44 148.80
CA LEU A 220 -16.35 155.11 149.01
C LEU A 220 -16.69 154.83 150.48
N HIS A 221 -16.06 155.51 151.45
CA HIS A 221 -16.38 155.30 152.88
C HIS A 221 -17.75 155.89 153.28
N LEU A 222 -18.13 157.05 152.73
CA LEU A 222 -19.46 157.61 152.91
C LEU A 222 -20.50 156.88 152.08
N ARG A 223 -20.11 156.44 150.87
CA ARG A 223 -20.88 155.51 150.06
C ARG A 223 -21.14 154.21 150.83
N LEU A 224 -20.21 153.72 151.64
CA LEU A 224 -20.30 152.46 152.37
C LEU A 224 -21.53 152.37 153.27
N LYS A 225 -21.91 153.47 153.93
CA LYS A 225 -23.12 153.51 154.77
C LYS A 225 -24.43 153.53 153.98
N GLY A 226 -24.46 154.18 152.81
CA GLY A 226 -25.59 154.05 151.87
C GLY A 226 -25.64 152.67 151.21
N LEU A 227 -24.45 152.12 150.91
CA LEU A 227 -24.26 150.78 150.41
C LEU A 227 -24.70 149.73 151.44
N GLU A 228 -24.62 149.98 152.75
CA GLU A 228 -25.15 149.04 153.75
C GLU A 228 -26.68 148.87 153.65
N ALA A 229 -27.41 149.95 153.33
CA ALA A 229 -28.85 149.89 153.05
C ALA A 229 -29.13 149.26 151.68
N GLU A 230 -28.38 149.65 150.63
CA GLU A 230 -28.44 148.96 149.33
C GLU A 230 -28.06 147.47 149.47
N VAL A 231 -27.16 147.08 150.37
CA VAL A 231 -26.78 145.68 150.61
C VAL A 231 -27.95 144.89 151.18
N ALA A 232 -28.83 145.51 151.97
CA ALA A 232 -30.04 144.84 152.44
C ALA A 232 -31.02 144.57 151.27
N GLU A 233 -31.24 145.55 150.40
CA GLU A 233 -32.08 145.37 149.19
C GLU A 233 -31.43 144.45 148.15
N LEU A 234 -30.13 144.58 147.92
CA LEU A 234 -29.33 143.71 147.06
C LEU A 234 -29.29 142.29 147.60
N ARG A 235 -29.35 142.06 148.91
CA ARG A 235 -29.51 140.70 149.47
C ARG A 235 -30.87 140.11 149.10
N ALA A 236 -31.95 140.89 149.16
CA ALA A 236 -33.27 140.44 148.70
C ALA A 236 -33.30 140.19 147.17
N GLN A 237 -32.67 141.05 146.37
CA GLN A 237 -32.53 140.86 144.92
C GLN A 237 -31.59 139.70 144.56
N ARG A 238 -30.52 139.49 145.33
CA ARG A 238 -29.62 138.33 145.22
C ARG A 238 -30.36 137.04 145.50
N ASP A 239 -31.23 137.02 146.50
CA ASP A 239 -31.97 135.80 146.82
C ASP A 239 -33.01 135.49 145.74
N ASN A 240 -33.66 136.52 145.18
CA ASN A 240 -34.57 136.36 144.03
C ASN A 240 -33.83 135.96 142.74
N SER A 241 -32.71 136.60 142.41
CA SER A 241 -31.87 136.21 141.26
C SER A 241 -31.20 134.84 141.47
N GLY A 242 -30.92 134.45 142.71
CA GLY A 242 -30.45 133.11 143.07
C GLY A 242 -31.51 132.05 142.77
N GLN A 243 -32.76 132.30 143.13
CA GLN A 243 -33.89 131.42 142.76
C GLN A 243 -34.10 131.38 141.24
N GLN A 244 -33.96 132.51 140.54
CA GLN A 244 -34.08 132.57 139.09
C GLN A 244 -32.93 131.83 138.37
N ALA A 245 -31.69 131.99 138.85
CA ALA A 245 -30.51 131.28 138.35
C ALA A 245 -30.63 129.77 138.59
N GLU A 246 -31.11 129.36 139.77
CA GLU A 246 -31.34 127.95 140.08
C GLU A 246 -32.42 127.36 139.17
N ASN A 247 -33.50 128.09 138.90
CA ASN A 247 -34.54 127.65 137.96
C ASN A 247 -34.01 127.51 136.53
N VAL A 248 -33.22 128.47 136.03
CA VAL A 248 -32.56 128.38 134.71
C VAL A 248 -31.58 127.21 134.68
N GLN A 249 -30.78 127.01 135.73
CA GLN A 249 -29.83 125.90 135.83
C GLN A 249 -30.55 124.54 135.85
N ARG A 250 -31.68 124.41 136.57
CA ARG A 250 -32.50 123.19 136.55
C ARG A 250 -33.07 122.91 135.15
N ILE A 251 -33.53 123.94 134.43
CA ILE A 251 -34.02 123.80 133.05
C ILE A 251 -32.89 123.40 132.11
N GLN A 252 -31.72 124.05 132.20
CA GLN A 252 -30.55 123.74 131.37
C GLN A 252 -30.05 122.31 131.63
N VAL A 253 -29.97 121.88 132.88
CA VAL A 253 -29.59 120.50 133.24
C VAL A 253 -30.59 119.49 132.70
N ARG A 254 -31.90 119.77 132.78
CA ARG A 254 -32.93 118.92 132.17
C ARG A 254 -32.81 118.85 130.65
N GLN A 255 -32.58 119.98 129.98
CA GLN A 255 -32.37 120.01 128.52
C GLN A 255 -31.11 119.24 128.11
N ASN A 256 -29.98 119.43 128.80
CA ASN A 256 -28.73 118.71 128.56
C ASN A 256 -28.88 117.20 128.84
N LEU A 257 -29.63 116.80 129.88
CA LEU A 257 -29.91 115.40 130.14
C LEU A 257 -30.78 114.78 129.04
N CYS A 258 -31.79 115.50 128.53
CA CYS A 258 -32.60 115.06 127.41
C CYS A 258 -31.77 114.92 126.12
N SER A 259 -30.90 115.87 125.79
CA SER A 259 -30.04 115.80 124.60
C SER A 259 -29.03 114.65 124.69
N LEU A 260 -28.34 114.51 125.82
CA LEU A 260 -27.41 113.41 126.07
C LEU A 260 -28.12 112.05 126.07
N SER A 261 -29.36 111.98 126.56
CA SER A 261 -30.16 110.76 126.51
C SER A 261 -30.52 110.38 125.06
N ALA A 262 -30.87 111.36 124.22
CA ALA A 262 -31.16 111.15 122.81
C ALA A 262 -29.90 110.72 122.03
N GLU A 263 -28.76 111.37 122.27
CA GLU A 263 -27.46 111.00 121.69
C GLU A 263 -27.04 109.59 122.10
N ARG A 264 -27.16 109.24 123.40
CA ARG A 264 -26.88 107.89 123.90
C ARG A 264 -27.77 106.85 123.22
N GLN A 265 -29.05 107.15 123.00
CA GLN A 265 -29.97 106.25 122.30
C GLN A 265 -29.61 106.11 120.81
N SER A 266 -29.23 107.20 120.15
CA SER A 266 -28.75 107.19 118.77
C SER A 266 -27.49 106.35 118.59
N LEU A 267 -26.49 106.55 119.47
CA LEU A 267 -25.25 105.77 119.45
C LEU A 267 -25.47 104.29 119.74
N ARG A 268 -26.42 103.94 120.63
CA ARG A 268 -26.82 102.54 120.86
C ARG A 268 -27.39 101.90 119.60
N LEU A 269 -28.31 102.58 118.92
CA LEU A 269 -28.87 102.08 117.66
C LEU A 269 -27.80 101.95 116.57
N GLN A 270 -26.83 102.86 116.50
CA GLN A 270 -25.69 102.75 115.59
C GLN A 270 -24.80 101.55 115.92
N LEU A 271 -24.50 101.31 117.20
CA LEU A 271 -23.73 100.13 117.64
C LEU A 271 -24.46 98.83 117.31
N GLU A 272 -25.78 98.75 117.51
CA GLU A 272 -26.59 97.58 117.15
C GLU A 272 -26.59 97.32 115.64
N ARG A 273 -26.69 98.37 114.82
CA ARG A 273 -26.58 98.26 113.34
C ARG A 273 -25.22 97.74 112.91
N LEU A 274 -24.14 98.37 113.38
CA LEU A 274 -22.77 97.95 113.07
C LEU A 274 -22.47 96.52 113.57
N GLY A 275 -23.00 96.15 114.74
CA GLY A 275 -22.89 94.79 115.26
C GLY A 275 -23.59 93.76 114.37
N SER A 276 -24.77 94.09 113.86
CA SER A 276 -25.51 93.23 112.93
C SER A 276 -24.82 93.11 111.56
N GLU A 277 -24.29 94.21 111.03
CA GLU A 277 -23.51 94.22 109.78
C GLU A 277 -22.22 93.38 109.91
N LEU A 278 -21.52 93.49 111.05
CA LEU A 278 -20.32 92.69 111.33
C LEU A 278 -20.65 91.19 111.41
N GLN A 279 -21.76 90.83 112.08
CA GLN A 279 -22.22 89.44 112.15
C GLN A 279 -22.53 88.87 110.76
N LEU A 280 -23.30 89.60 109.95
CA LEU A 280 -23.60 89.20 108.57
C LEU A 280 -22.33 89.05 107.72
N SER A 281 -21.38 89.96 107.86
CA SER A 281 -20.08 89.86 107.18
C SER A 281 -19.28 88.63 107.63
N HIS A 282 -19.29 88.31 108.93
CA HIS A 282 -18.62 87.12 109.46
C HIS A 282 -19.25 85.81 108.96
N GLU A 283 -20.59 85.75 108.92
CA GLU A 283 -21.33 84.62 108.36
C GLU A 283 -21.03 84.44 106.87
N GLN A 284 -21.04 85.53 106.09
CA GLN A 284 -20.67 85.50 104.67
C GLN A 284 -19.22 85.03 104.47
N ASN A 285 -18.27 85.55 105.24
CA ASN A 285 -16.87 85.12 105.18
C ASN A 285 -16.72 83.63 105.50
N THR A 286 -17.45 83.13 106.48
CA THR A 286 -17.45 81.70 106.83
C THR A 286 -17.99 80.84 105.68
N GLN A 287 -19.07 81.27 105.03
CA GLN A 287 -19.62 80.58 103.85
C GLN A 287 -18.65 80.60 102.66
N LEU A 288 -18.04 81.74 102.36
CA LEU A 288 -17.06 81.88 101.28
C LEU A 288 -15.83 81.01 101.53
N THR A 289 -15.31 81.01 102.76
CA THR A 289 -14.19 80.14 103.18
C THR A 289 -14.55 78.66 103.03
N GLY A 290 -15.78 78.28 103.40
CA GLY A 290 -16.27 76.91 103.21
C GLY A 290 -16.36 76.50 101.74
N ARG A 291 -16.80 77.41 100.86
CA ARG A 291 -16.83 77.18 99.40
C ARG A 291 -15.42 77.11 98.81
N LEU A 292 -14.50 77.97 99.25
CA LEU A 292 -13.10 77.96 98.85
C LEU A 292 -12.45 76.61 99.18
N HIS A 293 -12.53 76.15 100.43
CA HIS A 293 -11.97 74.85 100.83
C HIS A 293 -12.59 73.66 100.07
N LYS A 294 -13.86 73.74 99.65
CA LYS A 294 -14.47 72.70 98.80
C LYS A 294 -13.86 72.71 97.40
N ALA A 295 -13.80 73.88 96.77
CA ALA A 295 -13.17 74.04 95.46
C ALA A 295 -11.69 73.62 95.46
N GLU A 296 -10.93 73.94 96.51
CA GLU A 296 -9.53 73.51 96.66
C GLU A 296 -9.38 71.98 96.72
N ARG A 297 -10.27 71.28 97.44
CA ARG A 297 -10.27 69.81 97.48
C ARG A 297 -10.63 69.20 96.13
N GLU A 298 -11.59 69.79 95.42
CA GLU A 298 -11.97 69.37 94.08
C GLU A 298 -10.80 69.56 93.09
N VAL A 299 -10.12 70.71 93.13
CA VAL A 299 -8.91 70.96 92.33
C VAL A 299 -7.84 69.93 92.63
N ASN A 300 -7.50 69.69 93.90
CA ASN A 300 -6.49 68.69 94.26
C ASN A 300 -6.85 67.27 93.77
N THR A 301 -8.13 66.90 93.86
CA THR A 301 -8.62 65.60 93.39
C THR A 301 -8.48 65.50 91.86
N LEU A 302 -8.95 66.50 91.13
CA LEU A 302 -8.84 66.54 89.66
C LEU A 302 -7.38 66.57 89.21
N THR A 303 -6.51 67.31 89.89
CA THR A 303 -5.07 67.33 89.60
C THR A 303 -4.46 65.94 89.76
N SER A 304 -4.75 65.22 90.85
CA SER A 304 -4.25 63.85 91.04
C SER A 304 -4.75 62.87 89.97
N GLN A 305 -6.00 63.02 89.52
CA GLN A 305 -6.58 62.21 88.45
C GLN A 305 -5.90 62.49 87.09
N VAL A 306 -5.69 63.77 86.77
CA VAL A 306 -4.98 64.18 85.55
C VAL A 306 -3.55 63.65 85.55
N GLU A 307 -2.85 63.71 86.68
CA GLU A 307 -1.50 63.16 86.80
C GLU A 307 -1.47 61.64 86.64
N GLY A 308 -2.43 60.92 87.24
CA GLY A 308 -2.60 59.48 87.08
C GLY A 308 -2.86 59.07 85.62
N MET A 309 -3.81 59.74 84.96
CA MET A 309 -4.10 59.50 83.54
C MET A 309 -2.91 59.83 82.65
N ARG A 310 -2.20 60.93 82.92
CA ARG A 310 -0.99 61.31 82.18
C ARG A 310 0.11 60.25 82.33
N HIS A 311 0.26 59.65 83.51
CA HIS A 311 1.22 58.57 83.72
C HIS A 311 0.80 57.28 82.99
N SER A 312 -0.47 56.87 83.09
CA SER A 312 -1.01 55.70 82.36
C SER A 312 -0.79 55.85 80.86
N HIS A 313 -1.18 56.99 80.28
CA HIS A 313 -1.03 57.26 78.87
C HIS A 313 0.45 57.22 78.42
N LYS A 314 1.37 57.76 79.23
CA LYS A 314 2.82 57.65 78.93
C LYS A 314 3.29 56.20 78.87
N LEU A 315 2.82 55.34 79.76
CA LEU A 315 3.15 53.92 79.77
C LEU A 315 2.56 53.19 78.56
N GLU A 316 1.30 53.45 78.23
CA GLU A 316 0.64 52.89 77.04
C GLU A 316 1.39 53.28 75.75
N VAL A 317 1.74 54.55 75.60
CA VAL A 317 2.53 55.03 74.45
C VAL A 317 3.90 54.35 74.39
N ALA A 318 4.56 54.13 75.53
CA ALA A 318 5.84 53.42 75.56
C ALA A 318 5.68 51.94 75.16
N ASN A 319 4.64 51.26 75.64
CA ASN A 319 4.34 49.87 75.29
C ASN A 319 4.05 49.72 73.79
N VAL A 320 3.17 50.55 73.23
CA VAL A 320 2.86 50.54 71.79
C VAL A 320 4.11 50.78 70.96
N LYS A 321 4.98 51.73 71.35
CA LYS A 321 6.26 51.97 70.66
C LYS A 321 7.17 50.74 70.70
N LEU A 322 7.25 50.03 71.83
CA LEU A 322 8.05 48.81 71.95
C LEU A 322 7.47 47.68 71.09
N GLU A 323 6.16 47.50 71.06
CA GLU A 323 5.48 46.52 70.21
C GLU A 323 5.68 46.81 68.73
N CYS A 324 5.52 48.07 68.30
CA CYS A 324 5.82 48.49 66.92
C CYS A 324 7.28 48.24 66.55
N ALA A 325 8.23 48.46 67.47
CA ALA A 325 9.64 48.18 67.22
C ALA A 325 9.91 46.68 67.09
N ARG A 326 9.26 45.84 67.90
CA ARG A 326 9.36 44.38 67.84
C ARG A 326 8.78 43.83 66.53
N SER A 327 7.55 44.20 66.19
CA SER A 327 6.89 43.74 64.97
C SER A 327 7.64 44.18 63.72
N ARG A 328 8.17 45.41 63.69
CA ARG A 328 9.05 45.86 62.62
C ARG A 328 10.28 44.97 62.48
N GLY A 329 10.93 44.62 63.59
CA GLY A 329 12.10 43.73 63.56
C GLY A 329 11.74 42.32 63.09
N GLU A 330 10.56 41.79 63.41
CA GLU A 330 10.08 40.49 62.91
C GLU A 330 9.88 40.52 61.39
N VAL A 331 9.18 41.54 60.88
CA VAL A 331 8.97 41.74 59.43
C VAL A 331 10.30 41.92 58.68
N GLU A 332 11.28 42.63 59.26
CA GLU A 332 12.61 42.77 58.65
C GLU A 332 13.34 41.41 58.56
N ARG A 333 13.25 40.55 59.58
CA ARG A 333 13.83 39.20 59.54
C ARG A 333 13.13 38.28 58.55
N GLU A 334 11.80 38.35 58.47
CA GLU A 334 11.02 37.59 57.48
C GLU A 334 11.39 38.01 56.06
N ARG A 335 11.50 39.32 55.81
CA ARG A 335 12.00 39.86 54.53
C ARG A 335 13.38 39.30 54.20
N ASP A 336 14.32 39.33 55.14
CA ASP A 336 15.69 38.84 54.91
C ASP A 336 15.71 37.32 54.65
N THR A 337 14.82 36.57 55.32
CA THR A 337 14.66 35.13 55.10
C THR A 337 14.09 34.84 53.70
N LEU A 338 13.04 35.54 53.30
CA LEU A 338 12.42 35.42 51.96
C LEU A 338 13.40 35.84 50.86
N GLN A 339 14.18 36.89 51.10
CA GLN A 339 15.24 37.33 50.19
C GLN A 339 16.30 36.24 49.98
N GLY A 340 16.77 35.62 51.07
CA GLY A 340 17.71 34.49 50.99
C GLY A 340 17.13 33.28 50.24
N GLN A 341 15.85 32.96 50.43
CA GLN A 341 15.17 31.90 49.68
C GLN A 341 15.06 32.23 48.19
N MET A 342 14.75 33.49 47.86
CA MET A 342 14.67 33.97 46.48
C MET A 342 16.03 33.84 45.77
N GLU A 343 17.11 34.28 46.43
CA GLU A 343 18.48 34.17 45.92
C GLU A 343 18.89 32.70 45.73
N GLY A 344 18.53 31.82 46.67
CA GLY A 344 18.72 30.38 46.55
C GLY A 344 18.03 29.80 45.31
N MET A 345 16.73 30.07 45.13
CA MET A 345 15.99 29.61 43.95
C MET A 345 16.54 30.19 42.64
N GLN A 346 16.99 31.46 42.64
CA GLN A 346 17.63 32.06 41.47
C GLN A 346 18.91 31.30 41.09
N SER A 347 19.75 30.95 42.07
CA SER A 347 20.95 30.16 41.82
C SER A 347 20.65 28.77 41.27
N ASP A 348 19.62 28.08 41.80
CA ASP A 348 19.17 26.78 41.30
C ASP A 348 18.69 26.87 39.84
N VAL A 349 17.94 27.92 39.52
CA VAL A 349 17.48 28.18 38.14
C VAL A 349 18.65 28.41 37.19
N GLU A 350 19.69 29.14 37.61
CA GLU A 350 20.90 29.35 36.82
C GLU A 350 21.67 28.04 36.58
N VAL A 351 21.82 27.19 37.61
CA VAL A 351 22.45 25.87 37.50
C VAL A 351 21.65 24.96 36.56
N LEU A 352 20.32 24.92 36.69
CA LEU A 352 19.45 24.12 35.83
C LEU A 352 19.49 24.60 34.39
N LYS A 353 19.46 25.92 34.15
CA LYS A 353 19.65 26.50 32.81
C LYS A 353 20.99 26.06 32.21
N GLY A 354 22.08 26.17 32.97
CA GLY A 354 23.39 25.71 32.53
C GLY A 354 23.43 24.20 32.23
N THR A 355 22.69 23.39 32.99
CA THR A 355 22.57 21.93 32.74
C THR A 355 21.81 21.64 31.46
N VAL A 356 20.69 22.34 31.22
CA VAL A 356 19.90 22.23 30.00
C VAL A 356 20.71 22.61 28.77
N GLU A 357 21.47 23.71 28.81
CA GLU A 357 22.31 24.11 27.69
C GLU A 357 23.39 23.07 27.36
N ARG A 358 24.08 22.52 28.38
CA ARG A 358 25.03 21.41 28.18
C ARG A 358 24.36 20.17 27.58
N GLN A 359 23.16 19.82 28.02
CA GLN A 359 22.43 18.68 27.46
C GLN A 359 22.03 18.90 26.00
N LYS A 360 21.64 20.13 25.63
CA LYS A 360 21.37 20.49 24.24
C LYS A 360 22.62 20.34 23.36
N GLU A 361 23.79 20.77 23.85
CA GLU A 361 25.06 20.61 23.14
C GLU A 361 25.38 19.13 22.90
N VAL A 362 25.26 18.29 23.94
CA VAL A 362 25.48 16.83 23.84
C VAL A 362 24.51 16.19 22.84
N LEU A 363 23.23 16.56 22.86
CA LEU A 363 22.25 16.07 21.89
C LEU A 363 22.61 16.49 20.46
N ALA A 364 22.99 17.75 20.25
CA ALA A 364 23.41 18.24 18.95
C ALA A 364 24.68 17.52 18.44
N GLU A 365 25.64 17.22 19.32
CA GLU A 365 26.81 16.41 18.97
C GLU A 365 26.42 14.99 18.59
N ARG A 366 25.49 14.38 19.32
CA ARG A 366 24.99 13.03 19.03
C ARG A 366 24.23 12.98 17.70
N GLU A 367 23.41 13.99 17.40
CA GLU A 367 22.74 14.13 16.11
C GLU A 367 23.76 14.24 14.96
N ARG A 368 24.79 15.09 15.11
CA ARG A 368 25.87 15.18 14.11
C ARG A 368 26.60 13.86 13.94
N GLU A 369 26.87 13.12 15.02
CA GLU A 369 27.48 11.80 14.96
C GLU A 369 26.61 10.78 14.20
N LEU A 370 25.30 10.75 14.49
CA LEU A 370 24.35 9.89 13.79
C LEU A 370 24.28 10.22 12.30
N VAL A 371 24.25 11.50 11.94
CA VAL A 371 24.29 11.94 10.53
C VAL A 371 25.55 11.43 9.85
N ARG A 372 26.74 11.58 10.48
CA ARG A 372 28.00 11.06 9.92
C ARG A 372 27.97 9.54 9.75
N ARG A 373 27.43 8.78 10.72
CA ARG A 373 27.29 7.31 10.61
C ARG A 373 26.37 6.89 9.47
N VAL A 374 25.23 7.59 9.30
CA VAL A 374 24.29 7.32 8.21
C VAL A 374 24.93 7.65 6.86
N GLN A 375 25.68 8.75 6.76
CA GLN A 375 26.41 9.11 5.54
C GLN A 375 27.46 8.05 5.19
N ALA A 376 28.28 7.64 6.16
CA ALA A 376 29.28 6.59 5.95
C ALA A 376 28.64 5.27 5.49
N ALA A 377 27.54 4.84 6.12
CA ALA A 377 26.81 3.64 5.69
C ALA A 377 26.25 3.77 4.26
N ARG A 378 25.73 4.95 3.89
CA ARG A 378 25.27 5.21 2.50
C ARG A 378 26.42 5.15 1.51
N GLU A 379 27.57 5.73 1.84
CA GLU A 379 28.77 5.67 1.00
C GLU A 379 29.25 4.22 0.85
N GLU A 380 29.30 3.43 1.92
CA GLU A 380 29.62 2.00 1.85
C GLU A 380 28.67 1.23 0.91
N GLU A 381 27.36 1.49 0.98
CA GLU A 381 26.38 0.87 0.08
C GLU A 381 26.56 1.32 -1.38
N PHE A 382 26.90 2.58 -1.62
CA PHE A 382 27.26 3.05 -2.96
C PHE A 382 28.52 2.35 -3.49
N HIS A 383 29.54 2.16 -2.65
CA HIS A 383 30.74 1.43 -3.03
C HIS A 383 30.42 -0.04 -3.36
N LYS A 384 29.62 -0.73 -2.53
CA LYS A 384 29.16 -2.11 -2.82
C LYS A 384 28.39 -2.18 -4.13
N THR A 385 27.49 -1.23 -4.36
CA THR A 385 26.71 -1.17 -5.61
C THR A 385 27.60 -0.95 -6.82
N ALA A 386 28.63 -0.09 -6.71
CA ALA A 386 29.60 0.12 -7.77
C ALA A 386 30.40 -1.15 -8.08
N ILE A 387 30.88 -1.88 -7.06
CA ILE A 387 31.57 -3.16 -7.22
C ILE A 387 30.68 -4.18 -7.94
N VAL A 388 29.44 -4.35 -7.49
CA VAL A 388 28.48 -5.28 -8.13
C VAL A 388 28.18 -4.87 -9.57
N HIS A 389 28.12 -3.57 -9.86
CA HIS A 389 27.92 -3.09 -11.23
C HIS A 389 29.13 -3.39 -12.13
N GLU A 390 30.34 -3.23 -11.62
CA GLU A 390 31.57 -3.57 -12.33
C GLU A 390 31.68 -5.09 -12.58
N GLU A 391 31.39 -5.92 -11.57
CA GLU A 391 31.30 -7.38 -11.72
C GLU A 391 30.25 -7.77 -12.77
N LYS A 392 29.09 -7.11 -12.76
CA LYS A 392 28.04 -7.33 -13.76
C LYS A 392 28.55 -7.00 -15.17
N LEU A 393 29.23 -5.88 -15.38
CA LEU A 393 29.79 -5.51 -16.68
C LEU A 393 30.80 -6.56 -17.17
N VAL A 394 31.70 -7.02 -16.30
CA VAL A 394 32.66 -8.08 -16.63
C VAL A 394 31.96 -9.37 -17.04
N LEU A 395 30.87 -9.74 -16.37
CA LEU A 395 30.08 -10.92 -16.72
C LEU A 395 29.31 -10.74 -18.04
N GLU A 396 28.75 -9.55 -18.29
CA GLU A 396 28.11 -9.20 -19.56
C GLU A 396 29.10 -9.29 -20.73
N ASP A 397 30.31 -8.74 -20.58
CA ASP A 397 31.38 -8.84 -21.57
C ASP A 397 31.78 -10.29 -21.82
N ARG A 398 31.95 -11.08 -20.75
CA ARG A 398 32.29 -12.50 -20.88
C ARG A 398 31.20 -13.32 -21.56
N LEU A 399 29.93 -13.00 -21.29
CA LEU A 399 28.80 -13.63 -21.96
C LEU A 399 28.81 -13.30 -23.46
N ALA A 400 29.04 -12.03 -23.82
CA ALA A 400 29.12 -11.60 -25.21
C ALA A 400 30.27 -12.32 -25.97
N GLU A 401 31.44 -12.49 -25.33
CA GLU A 401 32.55 -13.28 -25.90
C GLU A 401 32.13 -14.74 -26.16
N LEU A 402 31.45 -15.38 -25.20
CA LEU A 402 30.98 -16.77 -25.34
C LEU A 402 29.90 -16.90 -26.42
N GLU A 403 28.98 -15.94 -26.52
CA GLU A 403 27.97 -15.89 -27.58
C GLU A 403 28.63 -15.74 -28.96
N GLN A 404 29.65 -14.88 -29.08
CA GLN A 404 30.42 -14.74 -30.32
C GLN A 404 31.17 -16.03 -30.67
N GLN A 405 31.82 -16.68 -29.70
CA GLN A 405 32.49 -17.97 -29.90
C GLN A 405 31.51 -19.04 -30.37
N ARG A 406 30.32 -19.10 -29.77
CA ARG A 406 29.26 -20.02 -30.17
C ARG A 406 28.78 -19.74 -31.60
N ALA A 407 28.54 -18.48 -31.94
CA ALA A 407 28.15 -18.10 -33.30
C ALA A 407 29.21 -18.50 -34.35
N LEU A 408 30.50 -18.33 -34.03
CA LEU A 408 31.60 -18.79 -34.89
C LEU A 408 31.65 -20.32 -35.01
N GLN A 409 31.43 -21.06 -33.92
CA GLN A 409 31.34 -22.51 -33.96
C GLN A 409 30.14 -23.00 -34.78
N ASP A 410 28.96 -22.40 -34.60
CA ASP A 410 27.75 -22.72 -35.35
C ASP A 410 27.95 -22.44 -36.84
N ALA A 411 28.56 -21.29 -37.19
CA ALA A 411 28.91 -20.96 -38.57
C ALA A 411 29.91 -21.97 -39.18
N ALA A 412 30.97 -22.32 -38.44
CA ALA A 412 31.95 -23.32 -38.89
C ALA A 412 31.33 -24.72 -39.04
N GLY A 413 30.43 -25.11 -38.13
CA GLY A 413 29.65 -26.34 -38.24
C GLY A 413 28.74 -26.32 -39.46
N HIS A 414 28.12 -25.17 -39.76
CA HIS A 414 27.29 -25.02 -40.94
C HIS A 414 28.08 -25.12 -42.23
N THR A 415 29.24 -24.46 -42.33
CA THR A 415 30.11 -24.55 -43.51
C THR A 415 30.63 -25.96 -43.72
N GLN A 416 31.05 -26.67 -42.66
CA GLN A 416 31.44 -28.07 -42.76
C GLN A 416 30.29 -28.95 -43.27
N LYS A 417 29.07 -28.72 -42.75
CA LYS A 417 27.89 -29.43 -43.22
C LYS A 417 27.62 -29.16 -44.71
N GLU A 418 27.69 -27.91 -45.16
CA GLU A 418 27.55 -27.54 -46.57
C GLU A 418 28.61 -28.20 -47.45
N GLU A 419 29.88 -28.22 -47.03
CA GLU A 419 30.95 -28.93 -47.73
C GLU A 419 30.66 -30.43 -47.87
N TRP A 420 30.17 -31.08 -46.81
CA TRP A 420 29.79 -32.48 -46.87
C TRP A 420 28.58 -32.72 -47.77
N GLU A 421 27.60 -31.82 -47.75
CA GLU A 421 26.45 -31.88 -48.67
C GLU A 421 26.88 -31.68 -50.13
N GLU A 422 27.83 -30.78 -50.43
CA GLU A 422 28.39 -30.60 -51.76
C GLU A 422 29.17 -31.83 -52.23
N ARG A 423 30.01 -32.41 -51.36
CA ARG A 423 30.70 -33.68 -51.66
C ARG A 423 29.71 -34.81 -51.94
N LEU A 424 28.65 -34.89 -51.15
CA LEU A 424 27.57 -35.87 -51.36
C LEU A 424 26.87 -35.62 -52.70
N ARG A 425 26.49 -34.38 -53.01
CA ARG A 425 25.90 -34.01 -54.31
C ARG A 425 26.83 -34.35 -55.48
N GLY A 426 28.12 -34.05 -55.37
CA GLY A 426 29.13 -34.38 -56.37
C GLY A 426 29.29 -35.89 -56.57
N ALA A 427 29.32 -36.66 -55.47
CA ALA A 427 29.35 -38.12 -55.52
C ALA A 427 28.08 -38.71 -56.14
N GLN A 428 26.90 -38.18 -55.82
CA GLN A 428 25.63 -38.57 -56.42
C GLN A 428 25.60 -38.29 -57.93
N LEU A 429 26.04 -37.11 -58.38
CA LEU A 429 26.14 -36.79 -59.80
C LEU A 429 27.13 -37.70 -60.53
N GLY A 430 28.27 -38.03 -59.89
CA GLY A 430 29.23 -39.00 -60.41
C GLY A 430 28.68 -40.42 -60.47
N GLU A 431 27.87 -40.82 -59.48
CA GLU A 431 27.15 -42.09 -59.51
C GLU A 431 26.11 -42.11 -60.64
N GLU A 432 25.33 -41.05 -60.82
CA GLU A 432 24.35 -40.93 -61.89
C GLU A 432 25.00 -40.95 -63.28
N SER A 433 26.14 -40.28 -63.48
CA SER A 433 26.88 -40.33 -64.73
C SER A 433 27.44 -41.73 -64.99
N ALA A 434 28.04 -42.37 -64.00
CA ALA A 434 28.50 -43.75 -64.09
C ALA A 434 27.34 -44.73 -64.38
N ARG A 435 26.16 -44.54 -63.75
CA ARG A 435 24.95 -45.32 -64.05
C ARG A 435 24.48 -45.12 -65.48
N LYS A 436 24.49 -43.88 -66.01
CA LYS A 436 24.16 -43.58 -67.41
C LYS A 436 25.15 -44.22 -68.37
N GLU A 437 26.45 -44.11 -68.11
CA GLU A 437 27.50 -44.77 -68.89
C GLU A 437 27.34 -46.29 -68.88
N LEU A 438 27.08 -46.87 -67.70
CA LEU A 438 26.85 -48.30 -67.55
C LEU A 438 25.58 -48.75 -68.29
N GLN A 439 24.53 -47.93 -68.32
CA GLN A 439 23.34 -48.19 -69.14
C GLN A 439 23.65 -48.13 -70.64
N ILE A 440 24.45 -47.16 -71.09
CA ILE A 440 24.91 -47.08 -72.49
C ILE A 440 25.79 -48.29 -72.85
N LEU A 441 26.66 -48.74 -71.94
CA LEU A 441 27.48 -49.93 -72.16
C LEU A 441 26.62 -51.20 -72.17
N ARG A 442 25.60 -51.30 -71.32
CA ARG A 442 24.62 -52.40 -71.35
C ARG A 442 23.86 -52.44 -72.67
N THR A 443 23.39 -51.30 -73.18
CA THR A 443 22.69 -51.27 -74.48
C THR A 443 23.64 -51.60 -75.64
N LYS A 444 24.88 -51.13 -75.62
CA LYS A 444 25.91 -51.54 -76.59
C LYS A 444 26.22 -53.03 -76.52
N LEU A 445 26.33 -53.60 -75.32
CA LEU A 445 26.55 -55.03 -75.12
C LEU A 445 25.35 -55.85 -75.62
N GLN A 446 24.13 -55.39 -75.37
CA GLN A 446 22.92 -56.03 -75.86
C GLN A 446 22.83 -55.97 -77.40
N GLN A 447 23.19 -54.83 -78.01
CA GLN A 447 23.32 -54.70 -79.47
C GLN A 447 24.40 -55.61 -80.06
N GLN A 448 25.56 -55.73 -79.39
CA GLN A 448 26.60 -56.67 -79.78
C GLN A 448 26.14 -58.12 -79.62
N GLY A 449 25.35 -58.42 -78.58
CA GLY A 449 24.69 -59.71 -78.39
C GLY A 449 23.77 -60.05 -79.55
N SER A 450 22.87 -59.13 -79.96
CA SER A 450 22.00 -59.35 -81.11
C SER A 450 22.78 -59.47 -82.43
N GLN A 451 23.86 -58.70 -82.61
CA GLN A 451 24.74 -58.83 -83.79
C GLN A 451 25.49 -60.18 -83.82
N LEU A 452 25.88 -60.70 -82.65
CA LEU A 452 26.49 -62.02 -82.55
C LEU A 452 25.49 -63.13 -82.83
N GLU A 453 24.26 -63.01 -82.33
CA GLU A 453 23.16 -63.93 -82.65
C GLU A 453 22.86 -63.93 -84.16
N GLU A 454 22.79 -62.76 -84.80
CA GLU A 454 22.66 -62.61 -86.26
C GLU A 454 23.85 -63.21 -87.03
N LEU A 455 25.08 -63.05 -86.54
CA LEU A 455 26.26 -63.71 -87.12
C LEU A 455 26.21 -65.23 -86.93
N GLN A 456 25.63 -65.72 -85.84
CA GLN A 456 25.44 -67.15 -85.59
C GLN A 456 24.39 -67.75 -86.51
N THR A 457 23.26 -67.06 -86.73
CA THR A 457 22.25 -67.49 -87.71
C THR A 457 22.81 -67.43 -89.14
N GLN A 458 23.54 -66.38 -89.51
CA GLN A 458 24.22 -66.33 -90.81
C GLN A 458 25.25 -67.46 -90.97
N LYS A 459 25.96 -67.86 -89.90
CA LYS A 459 26.87 -69.01 -89.94
C LYS A 459 26.15 -70.34 -90.12
N THR A 460 25.01 -70.55 -89.47
CA THR A 460 24.20 -71.76 -89.67
C THR A 460 23.65 -71.80 -91.09
N ASP A 461 23.14 -70.68 -91.59
CA ASP A 461 22.62 -70.57 -92.96
C ASP A 461 23.74 -70.82 -93.99
N ASN A 462 24.96 -70.33 -93.75
CA ASN A 462 26.10 -70.58 -94.63
C ASN A 462 26.54 -72.07 -94.58
N ALA A 463 26.45 -72.71 -93.41
CA ALA A 463 26.73 -74.14 -93.28
C ALA A 463 25.69 -74.98 -94.02
N ASP A 464 24.41 -74.61 -93.94
CA ASP A 464 23.32 -75.29 -94.65
C ASP A 464 23.42 -75.09 -96.17
N LEU A 465 23.76 -73.89 -96.64
CA LEU A 465 24.03 -73.61 -98.06
C LEU A 465 25.26 -74.35 -98.60
N ARG A 466 26.28 -74.57 -97.77
CA ARG A 466 27.45 -75.41 -98.12
C ARG A 466 27.07 -76.88 -98.21
N ARG A 467 26.21 -77.36 -97.31
CA ARG A 467 25.69 -78.73 -97.34
C ARG A 467 24.82 -78.97 -98.58
N GLN A 468 23.95 -78.02 -98.93
CA GLN A 468 23.15 -78.05 -100.16
C GLN A 468 24.04 -78.02 -101.41
N ASN A 469 25.13 -77.24 -101.44
CA ASN A 469 26.08 -77.27 -102.54
C ASN A 469 26.83 -78.60 -102.67
N GLN A 470 27.18 -79.24 -101.54
CA GLN A 470 27.78 -80.57 -101.56
C GLN A 470 26.80 -81.63 -102.05
N GLU A 471 25.53 -81.59 -101.61
CA GLU A 471 24.48 -82.49 -102.08
C GLU A 471 24.18 -82.30 -103.58
N LEU A 472 24.11 -81.07 -104.08
CA LEU A 472 24.00 -80.77 -105.51
C LEU A 472 25.24 -81.22 -106.30
N GLY A 473 26.44 -81.10 -105.73
CA GLY A 473 27.68 -81.60 -106.33
C GLY A 473 27.70 -83.11 -106.47
N VAL A 474 27.21 -83.84 -105.48
CA VAL A 474 27.05 -85.31 -105.55
C VAL A 474 26.00 -85.70 -106.60
N GLN A 475 24.88 -84.97 -106.68
CA GLN A 475 23.84 -85.21 -107.69
C GLN A 475 24.34 -84.96 -109.12
N LEU A 476 25.12 -83.89 -109.35
CA LEU A 476 25.76 -83.61 -110.63
C LEU A 476 26.79 -84.69 -111.00
N GLY A 477 27.56 -85.19 -110.03
CA GLY A 477 28.49 -86.31 -110.24
C GLY A 477 27.78 -87.60 -110.66
N THR A 478 26.66 -87.93 -110.01
CA THR A 478 25.86 -89.12 -110.39
C THR A 478 25.20 -88.98 -111.76
N LEU A 479 24.72 -87.79 -112.12
CA LEU A 479 24.13 -87.54 -113.44
C LEU A 479 25.17 -87.59 -114.55
N SER A 480 26.37 -87.06 -114.33
CA SER A 480 27.46 -87.13 -115.30
C SER A 480 27.99 -88.57 -115.48
N HIS A 481 28.02 -89.37 -114.42
CA HIS A 481 28.37 -90.79 -114.51
C HIS A 481 27.32 -91.59 -115.29
N ALA A 482 26.02 -91.36 -115.01
CA ALA A 482 24.92 -91.98 -115.75
C ALA A 482 24.89 -91.54 -117.23
N GLU A 483 25.23 -90.28 -117.53
CA GLU A 483 25.36 -89.78 -118.89
C GLU A 483 26.49 -90.47 -119.67
N ALA A 484 27.64 -90.70 -119.03
CA ALA A 484 28.76 -91.43 -119.63
C ALA A 484 28.44 -92.91 -119.90
N GLU A 485 27.76 -93.59 -118.96
CA GLU A 485 27.29 -94.98 -119.15
C GLU A 485 26.23 -95.09 -120.25
N LEU A 486 25.33 -94.10 -120.35
CA LEU A 486 24.34 -94.03 -121.42
C LEU A 486 24.99 -93.77 -122.79
N LEU A 487 26.03 -92.95 -122.87
CA LEU A 487 26.79 -92.75 -124.11
C LEU A 487 27.53 -94.02 -124.53
N GLU A 488 28.16 -94.73 -123.60
CA GLU A 488 28.88 -95.96 -123.89
C GLU A 488 27.93 -97.10 -124.33
N THR A 489 26.77 -97.21 -123.69
CA THR A 489 25.73 -98.17 -124.10
C THR A 489 25.09 -97.81 -125.44
N ASN A 490 24.89 -96.52 -125.74
CA ASN A 490 24.39 -96.08 -127.05
C ASN A 490 25.40 -96.39 -128.17
N GLN A 491 26.68 -96.21 -127.92
CA GLN A 491 27.75 -96.54 -128.87
C GLN A 491 27.79 -98.05 -129.15
N ARG A 492 27.72 -98.89 -128.12
CA ARG A 492 27.66 -100.36 -128.25
C ARG A 492 26.42 -100.82 -129.02
N LEU A 493 25.27 -100.19 -128.76
CA LEU A 493 24.02 -100.47 -129.48
C LEU A 493 24.13 -100.09 -130.97
N ARG A 494 24.77 -98.97 -131.30
CA ARG A 494 25.02 -98.55 -132.70
C ARG A 494 25.93 -99.54 -133.42
N ASP A 495 27.01 -99.97 -132.81
CA ASP A 495 27.93 -100.96 -133.41
C ASP A 495 27.23 -102.32 -133.62
N THR A 496 26.38 -102.74 -132.69
CA THR A 496 25.58 -103.97 -132.87
C THR A 496 24.51 -103.82 -133.94
N LEU A 497 23.93 -102.63 -134.10
CA LEU A 497 22.94 -102.33 -135.14
C LEU A 497 23.58 -102.30 -136.53
N GLU A 498 24.80 -101.77 -136.66
CA GLU A 498 25.55 -101.77 -137.92
C GLU A 498 25.95 -103.19 -138.32
N ARG A 499 26.48 -104.00 -137.39
CA ARG A 499 26.76 -105.43 -137.64
C ARG A 499 25.51 -106.19 -138.07
N ALA A 500 24.39 -106.01 -137.37
CA ALA A 500 23.12 -106.62 -137.74
C ALA A 500 22.58 -106.14 -139.11
N ARG A 501 22.88 -104.89 -139.52
CA ARG A 501 22.53 -104.36 -140.85
C ARG A 501 23.43 -104.91 -141.96
N GLU A 502 24.71 -105.16 -141.68
CA GLU A 502 25.63 -105.86 -142.59
C GLU A 502 25.18 -107.32 -142.77
N ASP A 503 24.80 -107.99 -141.67
CA ASP A 503 24.29 -109.36 -141.67
C ASP A 503 22.93 -109.47 -142.37
N LEU A 504 22.05 -108.49 -142.21
CA LEU A 504 20.79 -108.43 -142.96
C LEU A 504 21.01 -108.17 -144.45
N ARG A 505 22.02 -107.35 -144.82
CA ARG A 505 22.40 -107.11 -146.22
C ARG A 505 23.01 -108.37 -146.85
N SER A 506 23.86 -109.10 -146.12
CA SER A 506 24.44 -110.35 -146.60
C SER A 506 23.39 -111.46 -146.71
N ALA A 507 22.53 -111.64 -145.71
CA ALA A 507 21.44 -112.60 -145.73
C ALA A 507 20.41 -112.32 -146.84
N ARG A 508 20.09 -111.04 -147.10
CA ARG A 508 19.23 -110.66 -148.25
C ARG A 508 19.90 -110.98 -149.58
N SER A 509 21.17 -110.66 -149.76
CA SER A 509 21.90 -110.98 -151.00
C SER A 509 22.07 -112.50 -151.22
N GLN A 510 22.16 -113.28 -150.13
CA GLN A 510 22.21 -114.74 -150.16
C GLN A 510 20.83 -115.32 -150.53
N ALA A 511 19.75 -114.77 -149.94
CA ALA A 511 18.38 -115.16 -150.22
C ALA A 511 17.96 -114.85 -151.67
N GLU A 512 18.32 -113.66 -152.18
CA GLU A 512 18.06 -113.26 -153.58
C GLU A 512 18.80 -114.17 -154.58
N ARG A 513 20.02 -114.60 -154.27
CA ARG A 513 20.74 -115.59 -155.11
C ARG A 513 20.07 -116.96 -155.11
N THR A 514 19.68 -117.45 -153.93
CA THR A 514 18.97 -118.74 -153.83
C THR A 514 17.57 -118.68 -154.45
N GLN A 515 16.92 -117.52 -154.42
CA GLN A 515 15.62 -117.31 -155.05
C GLN A 515 15.78 -117.24 -156.57
N HIS A 516 16.77 -116.52 -157.10
CA HIS A 516 17.05 -116.50 -158.54
C HIS A 516 17.49 -117.87 -159.06
N GLU A 517 18.24 -118.66 -158.29
CA GLU A 517 18.60 -120.04 -158.65
C GLU A 517 17.38 -120.97 -158.64
N ALA A 518 16.47 -120.81 -157.67
CA ALA A 518 15.22 -121.56 -157.62
C ALA A 518 14.27 -121.16 -158.77
N GLU A 519 14.16 -119.88 -159.09
CA GLU A 519 13.38 -119.38 -160.22
C GLU A 519 13.96 -119.90 -161.55
N ARG A 520 15.30 -119.87 -161.74
CA ARG A 520 15.95 -120.46 -162.93
C ARG A 520 15.70 -121.96 -163.05
N LEU A 521 15.79 -122.70 -161.95
CA LEU A 521 15.54 -124.15 -161.93
C LEU A 521 14.08 -124.48 -162.26
N VAL A 522 13.13 -123.63 -161.82
CA VAL A 522 11.72 -123.79 -162.16
C VAL A 522 11.49 -123.47 -163.65
N GLU A 523 12.10 -122.41 -164.18
CA GLU A 523 12.03 -122.09 -165.60
C GLU A 523 12.66 -123.19 -166.48
N GLU A 524 13.82 -123.73 -166.09
CA GLU A 524 14.48 -124.85 -166.77
C GLU A 524 13.62 -126.11 -166.74
N ARG A 525 13.07 -126.48 -165.57
CA ARG A 525 12.12 -127.59 -165.45
C ARG A 525 10.87 -127.40 -166.28
N ARG A 526 10.41 -126.15 -166.45
CA ARG A 526 9.24 -125.81 -167.26
C ARG A 526 9.53 -125.91 -168.76
N VAL A 527 10.73 -125.55 -169.19
CA VAL A 527 11.21 -125.75 -170.56
C VAL A 527 11.42 -127.24 -170.85
N GLU A 528 12.09 -127.98 -169.96
CA GLU A 528 12.25 -129.43 -170.08
C GLU A 528 10.90 -130.16 -170.15
N TRP A 529 9.93 -129.75 -169.34
CA TRP A 529 8.58 -130.29 -169.39
C TRP A 529 7.86 -129.95 -170.70
N LEU A 530 8.05 -128.74 -171.24
CA LEU A 530 7.49 -128.36 -172.54
C LEU A 530 8.13 -129.13 -173.69
N GLU A 531 9.44 -129.38 -173.63
CA GLU A 531 10.16 -130.20 -174.60
C GLU A 531 9.79 -131.68 -174.50
N GLU A 532 9.65 -132.24 -173.30
CA GLU A 532 9.14 -133.60 -173.11
C GLU A 532 7.70 -133.72 -173.57
N LYS A 533 6.85 -132.73 -173.29
CA LYS A 533 5.48 -132.67 -173.79
C LYS A 533 5.47 -132.64 -175.32
N HIS A 534 6.36 -131.89 -175.95
CA HIS A 534 6.46 -131.84 -177.42
C HIS A 534 6.95 -133.16 -178.00
N LYS A 535 7.95 -133.80 -177.39
CA LYS A 535 8.43 -135.15 -177.79
C LYS A 535 7.38 -136.24 -177.57
N LEU A 536 6.55 -136.10 -176.53
CA LEU A 536 5.40 -136.97 -176.31
C LEU A 536 4.32 -136.74 -177.35
N GLN A 537 4.08 -135.49 -177.78
CA GLN A 537 3.17 -135.18 -178.89
C GLN A 537 3.69 -135.67 -180.24
N GLU A 538 4.99 -135.63 -180.50
CA GLU A 538 5.62 -136.22 -181.70
C GLU A 538 5.53 -137.76 -181.67
N ARG A 539 5.75 -138.38 -180.51
CA ARG A 539 5.53 -139.82 -180.33
C ARG A 539 4.07 -140.22 -180.47
N ASP A 540 3.13 -139.39 -180.00
CA ASP A 540 1.70 -139.62 -180.18
C ASP A 540 1.30 -139.48 -181.65
N ALA A 541 1.90 -138.54 -182.38
CA ALA A 541 1.70 -138.39 -183.81
C ALA A 541 2.27 -139.60 -184.59
N GLU A 542 3.46 -140.08 -184.24
CA GLU A 542 4.03 -141.32 -184.80
C GLU A 542 3.20 -142.56 -184.44
N LEU A 543 2.60 -142.60 -183.25
CA LEU A 543 1.69 -143.66 -182.83
C LEU A 543 0.34 -143.58 -183.55
N GLN A 544 -0.15 -142.38 -183.88
CA GLN A 544 -1.32 -142.20 -184.75
C GLN A 544 -1.02 -142.61 -186.19
N GLU A 545 0.19 -142.36 -186.68
CA GLU A 545 0.65 -142.82 -187.98
C GLU A 545 0.71 -144.37 -188.02
N LYS A 546 1.19 -145.00 -186.94
CA LYS A 546 1.20 -146.47 -186.80
C LYS A 546 -0.20 -147.06 -186.61
N TYR A 547 -1.10 -146.38 -185.90
CA TYR A 547 -2.50 -146.82 -185.77
C TYR A 547 -3.27 -146.68 -187.09
N GLY A 548 -3.00 -145.64 -187.88
CA GLY A 548 -3.58 -145.47 -189.22
C GLY A 548 -3.14 -146.60 -190.16
N GLN A 549 -1.85 -146.90 -190.17
CA GLN A 549 -1.30 -148.01 -190.96
C GLN A 549 -1.84 -149.38 -190.51
N ALA A 550 -2.15 -149.54 -189.21
CA ALA A 550 -2.80 -150.73 -188.69
C ALA A 550 -4.29 -150.82 -189.08
N LYS A 551 -5.03 -149.70 -189.06
CA LYS A 551 -6.47 -149.68 -189.38
C LYS A 551 -6.75 -149.99 -190.85
N GLU A 552 -5.95 -149.51 -191.79
CA GLU A 552 -6.20 -149.82 -193.21
C GLU A 552 -5.84 -151.26 -193.58
N LYS A 553 -4.89 -151.87 -192.88
CA LYS A 553 -4.65 -153.31 -193.00
C LYS A 553 -5.81 -154.14 -192.44
N LEU A 554 -6.51 -153.64 -191.41
CA LEU A 554 -7.67 -154.33 -190.82
C LEU A 554 -8.95 -154.20 -191.67
N GLN A 555 -9.16 -153.12 -192.41
CA GLN A 555 -10.38 -152.98 -193.23
C GLN A 555 -10.39 -153.79 -194.54
N ARG A 556 -9.27 -154.32 -195.04
CA ARG A 556 -9.27 -155.22 -196.24
C ARG A 556 -9.66 -156.68 -195.97
N ALA A 557 -9.85 -157.13 -194.72
CA ALA A 557 -10.15 -158.55 -194.45
C ALA A 557 -11.57 -158.88 -193.95
N ALA A 558 -12.31 -157.98 -193.30
CA ALA A 558 -13.58 -158.31 -192.61
C ALA A 558 -14.79 -158.63 -193.52
N LEU A 559 -14.56 -159.37 -194.60
CA LEU A 559 -15.53 -159.89 -195.57
C LEU A 559 -15.98 -158.82 -196.59
N ALA A 560 -16.04 -159.09 -197.90
CA ALA A 560 -16.43 -160.29 -198.67
C ALA A 560 -17.97 -160.50 -198.78
N GLN A 561 -18.72 -160.87 -197.74
CA GLN A 561 -20.20 -160.77 -197.62
C GLN A 561 -20.67 -161.25 -196.23
N LYS A 562 -21.77 -160.65 -195.70
CA LYS A 562 -22.67 -161.12 -194.57
C LYS A 562 -22.08 -161.54 -193.18
N LYS A 563 -22.95 -161.44 -192.13
CA LYS A 563 -23.05 -162.13 -190.79
C LYS A 563 -22.29 -161.64 -189.51
N VAL A 564 -23.05 -161.00 -188.60
CA VAL A 564 -23.52 -161.37 -187.22
C VAL A 564 -22.68 -162.37 -186.39
N PRO A 565 -22.72 -162.36 -185.02
CA PRO A 565 -23.12 -161.34 -184.02
C PRO A 565 -22.02 -161.01 -182.98
N ALA A 566 -22.35 -160.05 -182.11
CA ALA A 566 -22.11 -160.08 -180.66
C ALA A 566 -20.74 -159.71 -180.08
N SER A 567 -20.86 -158.90 -179.01
CA SER A 567 -20.27 -159.11 -177.66
C SER A 567 -18.76 -159.38 -177.62
N SER A 568 -17.91 -158.71 -176.86
CA SER A 568 -18.01 -158.14 -175.51
C SER A 568 -16.65 -158.36 -174.85
N ILE A 569 -16.41 -157.70 -173.70
CA ILE A 569 -15.72 -158.30 -172.55
C ILE A 569 -14.19 -158.48 -172.74
N PHE A 570 -13.29 -158.18 -171.81
CA PHE A 570 -13.31 -157.73 -170.41
C PHE A 570 -11.84 -157.87 -169.97
N LEU A 571 -11.63 -157.60 -168.68
CA LEU A 571 -10.50 -158.06 -167.89
C LEU A 571 -9.22 -157.22 -168.12
N SER A 572 -8.61 -156.63 -167.09
CA SER A 572 -8.81 -156.80 -165.65
C SER A 572 -7.67 -156.10 -164.92
N LEU A 573 -7.91 -155.83 -163.63
CA LEU A 573 -6.95 -155.83 -162.51
C LEU A 573 -6.33 -154.47 -162.09
N PRO A 574 -6.10 -154.27 -160.77
CA PRO A 574 -6.90 -153.34 -159.96
C PRO A 574 -6.13 -152.53 -158.88
N SER A 575 -6.70 -151.39 -158.40
CA SER A 575 -6.58 -150.81 -157.03
C SER A 575 -7.06 -149.33 -157.02
N LEU A 576 -8.32 -148.96 -156.71
CA LEU A 576 -8.91 -148.57 -155.39
C LEU A 576 -8.37 -147.23 -154.76
N PRO A 577 -9.11 -146.47 -153.91
CA PRO A 577 -10.15 -145.51 -154.31
C PRO A 577 -10.11 -144.12 -153.58
N LEU A 578 -11.06 -143.25 -153.98
CA LEU A 578 -11.94 -142.39 -153.16
C LEU A 578 -11.42 -141.21 -152.29
N PHE A 579 -12.02 -140.05 -152.58
CA PHE A 579 -12.58 -139.05 -151.64
C PHE A 579 -13.13 -139.65 -150.33
N PRO A 580 -13.10 -138.93 -149.20
CA PRO A 580 -14.19 -138.00 -148.79
C PRO A 580 -13.63 -136.67 -148.20
N SER A 581 -14.29 -135.52 -148.10
CA SER A 581 -15.55 -135.07 -147.46
C SER A 581 -15.68 -135.30 -145.94
N SER A 582 -16.12 -134.22 -145.26
CA SER A 582 -16.83 -134.16 -143.97
C SER A 582 -16.04 -133.73 -142.71
N PHE A 583 -16.43 -132.53 -142.25
CA PHE A 583 -16.88 -132.19 -140.88
C PHE A 583 -15.97 -132.46 -139.67
N ASP A 584 -15.73 -131.35 -138.96
CA ASP A 584 -15.85 -131.16 -137.52
C ASP A 584 -15.39 -132.29 -136.57
N LEU A 585 -14.50 -131.94 -135.64
CA LEU A 585 -14.93 -131.63 -134.27
C LEU A 585 -13.73 -131.12 -133.44
N ALA A 586 -14.02 -130.12 -132.61
CA ALA A 586 -13.29 -129.93 -131.37
C ALA A 586 -13.38 -131.20 -130.49
N ARG A 587 -12.44 -131.30 -129.52
CA ARG A 587 -12.38 -132.25 -128.38
C ARG A 587 -11.65 -133.56 -128.71
N SER A 588 -10.83 -134.15 -127.86
CA SER A 588 -10.76 -134.20 -126.38
C SER A 588 -9.29 -134.43 -125.99
N LEU A 589 -8.72 -133.83 -124.94
CA LEU A 589 -8.95 -134.00 -123.49
C LEU A 589 -8.60 -135.40 -122.92
N TYR A 590 -7.57 -135.40 -122.06
CA TYR A 590 -7.32 -136.26 -120.86
C TYR A 590 -6.83 -137.71 -121.08
N PRO A 591 -6.19 -138.39 -120.08
CA PRO A 591 -6.24 -138.27 -118.61
C PRO A 591 -4.86 -137.90 -117.97
N SER A 592 -4.65 -137.58 -116.68
CA SER A 592 -5.31 -137.91 -115.41
C SER A 592 -4.84 -136.94 -114.29
N LEU A 593 -5.66 -136.76 -113.24
CA LEU A 593 -5.34 -136.81 -111.78
C LEU A 593 -4.00 -136.17 -111.30
N ARG A 594 -3.86 -135.35 -110.26
CA ARG A 594 -4.57 -134.99 -109.00
C ARG A 594 -3.92 -133.65 -108.60
N GLY A 595 -4.63 -132.66 -108.04
CA GLY A 595 -4.79 -132.56 -106.59
C GLY A 595 -3.60 -131.85 -105.90
N LEU A 596 -3.98 -130.80 -105.16
CA LEU A 596 -3.31 -130.06 -104.06
C LEU A 596 -2.94 -128.59 -104.40
N VAL A 597 -3.66 -127.58 -103.87
CA VAL A 597 -3.85 -127.12 -102.46
C VAL A 597 -2.63 -126.32 -101.97
N PHE A 598 -2.87 -125.05 -101.59
CA PHE A 598 -2.05 -124.15 -100.74
C PHE A 598 -0.61 -123.86 -101.22
N MET A 599 -0.01 -122.66 -101.07
CA MET A 599 -0.35 -121.36 -100.48
C MET A 599 0.06 -120.25 -101.46
#